data_AF-A0A0U3BHN2-F1
#
_entry.id   AF-A0A0U3BHN2-F1
#
_cell.length_a   1.000
_cell.length_b   1.000
_cell.length_c   1.000
_cell.angle_alpha   90.00
_cell.angle_beta   90.00
_cell.angle_gamma   90.00
#
_symmetry.space_group_name_H-M   'P 1'
#
loop_
_entity.id
_entity.type
_entity.pdbx_description
1 polymer ?
#
loop_
_entity_poly.entity_id
_entity_poly.type
_entity_poly.pdbx_seq_one_letter_code
_entity_poly.pdbx_strand_id
1 'polypeptide(L)'
;MSHPAVTLWEQRQALMKLRQQGREQVDESALFRMIDQMRKIVTTAQKTTRKARRDADRRQHLKATAPPVKATPPPDADMDDQQADNQPPAKPFDQIEEW
;
A
#
# COMPACT_ATOMS: atom_id res chain seq x y z
N MET A 1 -28.87 29.30 -0.11
CA MET A 1 -27.87 28.20 -0.05
C MET A 1 -28.34 27.12 -1.00
N SER A 2 -27.48 26.61 -1.89
CA SER A 2 -27.85 25.56 -2.84
C SER A 2 -27.34 24.22 -2.33
N HIS A 3 -28.20 23.20 -2.35
CA HIS A 3 -27.84 21.84 -1.96
C HIS A 3 -27.39 21.04 -3.19
N PRO A 4 -26.35 20.20 -3.05
CA PRO A 4 -25.94 19.33 -4.15
C PRO A 4 -27.04 18.34 -4.47
N ALA A 5 -27.08 17.86 -5.72
CA ALA A 5 -27.97 16.77 -6.09
C ALA A 5 -27.67 15.51 -5.24
N VAL A 6 -28.73 14.93 -4.69
CA VAL A 6 -28.69 13.74 -3.85
C VAL A 6 -29.57 12.67 -4.48
N THR A 7 -29.10 11.43 -4.45
CA THR A 7 -29.88 10.29 -4.92
C THR A 7 -30.93 9.88 -3.89
N LEU A 8 -32.07 9.34 -4.35
CA LEU A 8 -33.13 8.87 -3.43
C LEU A 8 -32.61 7.82 -2.43
N TRP A 9 -31.65 6.98 -2.85
CA TRP A 9 -31.05 5.98 -1.98
C TRP A 9 -30.23 6.61 -0.85
N GLU A 10 -29.42 7.64 -1.15
CA GLU A 10 -28.63 8.36 -0.15
C GLU A 10 -29.53 9.03 0.89
N GLN A 11 -30.61 9.67 0.44
CA GLN A 11 -31.58 10.29 1.35
C GLN A 11 -32.23 9.26 2.28
N ARG A 12 -32.70 8.13 1.74
CA ARG A 12 -33.30 7.04 2.53
C ARG A 12 -32.33 6.48 3.56
N GLN A 13 -31.10 6.22 3.15
CA GLN A 13 -30.06 5.72 4.06
C GLN A 13 -29.70 6.72 5.14
N ALA A 14 -29.59 8.01 4.80
CA ALA A 14 -29.33 9.07 5.77
C ALA A 14 -30.45 9.15 6.82
N LEU A 15 -31.72 9.10 6.40
CA LEU A 15 -32.86 9.09 7.31
C LEU A 15 -32.85 7.86 8.23
N MET A 16 -32.59 6.67 7.68
CA MET A 16 -32.47 5.44 8.49
C MET A 16 -31.36 5.55 9.54
N LYS A 17 -30.18 6.05 9.13
CA LYS A 17 -29.03 6.26 10.02
C LYS A 17 -29.31 7.29 11.11
N LEU A 18 -29.97 8.39 10.78
CA LEU A 18 -30.32 9.44 11.74
C LEU A 18 -31.37 8.97 12.76
N ARG A 19 -32.37 8.21 12.32
CA ARG A 19 -33.35 7.57 13.21
C ARG A 19 -32.69 6.56 14.14
N GLN A 20 -31.77 5.74 13.63
CA GLN A 20 -30.99 4.81 14.46
C GLN A 20 -30.16 5.52 15.54
N GLN A 21 -29.75 6.76 15.30
CA GLN A 21 -29.04 7.61 16.27
C GLN A 21 -29.97 8.29 17.29
N GLY A 22 -31.26 7.99 17.29
CA GLY A 22 -32.23 8.54 18.24
C GLY A 22 -32.67 9.97 17.93
N ARG A 23 -32.42 10.48 16.71
CA ARG A 23 -32.90 11.80 16.30
C ARG A 23 -34.32 11.71 15.75
N GLU A 24 -35.28 12.11 16.57
CA GLU A 24 -36.70 12.21 16.19
C GLU A 24 -36.94 13.38 15.23
N GLN A 25 -36.24 14.50 15.42
CA GLN A 25 -36.23 15.63 14.48
C GLN A 25 -34.98 15.59 13.61
N VAL A 26 -35.18 15.26 12.33
CA VAL A 26 -34.12 15.35 11.31
C VAL A 26 -34.19 16.73 10.67
N ASP A 27 -33.22 17.58 11.02
CA ASP A 27 -32.99 18.85 10.33
C ASP A 27 -32.31 18.61 8.96
N GLU A 28 -32.55 19.50 8.00
CA GLU A 28 -31.95 19.51 6.66
C GLU A 28 -30.41 19.51 6.75
N SER A 29 -29.85 20.30 7.67
CA SER A 29 -28.41 20.35 7.90
C SER A 29 -27.83 18.99 8.32
N ALA A 30 -28.56 18.25 9.16
CA ALA A 30 -28.16 16.94 9.64
C ALA A 30 -28.23 15.88 8.52
N LEU A 31 -29.23 15.98 7.64
CA LEU A 31 -29.40 15.10 6.49
C LEU A 31 -28.21 15.21 5.53
N PHE A 32 -27.89 16.43 5.10
CA PHE A 32 -26.78 16.65 4.16
C PHE A 32 -25.42 16.31 4.78
N ARG A 33 -25.22 16.62 6.06
CA ARG A 33 -24.00 16.21 6.78
C ARG A 33 -23.85 14.69 6.81
N MET A 34 -24.93 13.96 7.04
CA MET A 34 -24.92 12.49 7.04
C MET A 34 -24.58 11.94 5.66
N ILE A 35 -25.14 12.53 4.60
CA ILE A 35 -24.82 12.16 3.21
C ILE A 35 -23.35 12.39 2.90
N ASP A 36 -22.79 13.53 3.28
CA ASP A 36 -21.37 13.83 3.09
C ASP A 36 -20.48 12.83 3.84
N GLN A 37 -20.83 12.49 5.08
CA GLN A 37 -20.13 11.45 5.85
C GLN A 37 -20.15 10.09 5.14
N MET A 38 -21.32 9.67 4.62
CA MET A 38 -21.43 8.41 3.86
C MET A 38 -20.55 8.44 2.60
N ARG A 39 -20.59 9.53 1.82
CA ARG A 39 -19.72 9.70 0.64
C ARG A 39 -18.23 9.68 1.00
N LYS A 40 -17.85 10.32 2.12
CA LYS A 40 -16.46 10.32 2.61
C LYS A 40 -15.97 8.92 2.98
N ILE A 41 -16.83 8.10 3.60
CA ILE A 41 -16.51 6.70 3.91
C ILE A 41 -16.24 5.93 2.62
N VAL A 42 -17.15 6.02 1.63
CA VAL A 42 -17.03 5.33 0.35
C VAL A 42 -15.75 5.73 -0.38
N THR A 43 -15.49 7.03 -0.52
CA THR A 43 -14.29 7.52 -1.22
C THR A 43 -13.00 7.12 -0.52
N THR A 44 -12.98 7.14 0.82
CA THR A 44 -11.82 6.70 1.61
C THR A 44 -11.59 5.20 1.42
N ALA A 45 -12.64 4.38 1.55
CA ALA A 45 -12.57 2.93 1.34
C ALA A 45 -12.08 2.59 -0.08
N GLN A 46 -12.60 3.25 -1.10
CA GLN A 46 -12.13 3.05 -2.48
C GLN A 46 -10.63 3.35 -2.63
N LYS A 47 -10.16 4.45 -2.04
CA LYS A 47 -8.74 4.84 -2.08
C LYS A 47 -7.87 3.83 -1.32
N THR A 48 -8.26 3.44 -0.12
CA THR A 48 -7.49 2.51 0.72
C THR A 48 -7.43 1.12 0.10
N THR A 49 -8.55 0.58 -0.39
CA THR A 49 -8.59 -0.72 -1.07
C THR A 49 -7.77 -0.72 -2.35
N ARG A 50 -7.88 0.34 -3.17
CA ARG A 50 -7.06 0.49 -4.39
C ARG A 50 -5.57 0.57 -4.05
N LYS A 51 -5.19 1.28 -2.99
CA LYS A 51 -3.80 1.36 -2.51
C LYS A 51 -3.31 -0.01 -2.05
N ALA A 52 -4.09 -0.69 -1.22
CA ALA A 52 -3.75 -2.01 -0.68
C ALA A 52 -3.54 -3.04 -1.80
N ARG A 53 -4.43 -3.09 -2.80
CA ARG A 53 -4.29 -3.96 -3.96
C ARG A 53 -2.98 -3.70 -4.71
N ARG A 54 -2.71 -2.44 -5.06
CA ARG A 54 -1.47 -2.07 -5.78
C ARG A 54 -0.21 -2.40 -4.99
N ASP A 55 -0.25 -2.23 -3.66
CA ASP A 55 0.88 -2.59 -2.82
C ASP A 55 1.11 -4.10 -2.80
N ALA A 56 0.03 -4.89 -2.71
CA ALA A 56 0.09 -6.34 -2.81
C ALA A 56 0.65 -6.80 -4.16
N ASP A 57 0.19 -6.20 -5.27
CA ASP A 57 0.69 -6.50 -6.62
C ASP A 57 2.18 -6.15 -6.73
N ARG A 58 2.61 -4.97 -6.25
CA ARG A 58 4.02 -4.58 -6.23
C ARG A 58 4.87 -5.56 -5.43
N ARG A 59 4.37 -6.02 -4.27
CA ARG A 59 5.09 -6.92 -3.37
C ARG A 59 5.00 -8.39 -3.77
N GLN A 60 4.25 -8.72 -4.80
CA GLN A 60 4.09 -10.10 -5.27
C GLN A 60 5.44 -10.72 -5.63
N HIS A 61 6.35 -9.96 -6.26
CA HIS A 61 7.68 -10.46 -6.61
C HIS A 61 8.57 -10.74 -5.39
N LEU A 62 8.39 -10.04 -4.26
CA LEU A 62 9.11 -10.31 -3.01
C LEU A 62 8.58 -11.55 -2.29
N LYS A 63 7.38 -12.04 -2.63
CA LYS A 63 6.81 -13.27 -2.06
C LYS A 63 7.33 -14.54 -2.73
N ALA A 64 8.10 -14.43 -3.82
CA ALA A 64 8.88 -15.54 -4.34
C ALA A 64 10.04 -15.81 -3.37
N THR A 65 9.74 -16.55 -2.31
CA THR A 65 10.73 -17.11 -1.40
C THR A 65 11.58 -18.08 -2.21
N ALA A 66 12.69 -17.60 -2.77
CA ALA A 66 13.84 -18.45 -2.94
C ALA A 66 14.14 -19.05 -1.57
N PRO A 67 14.41 -20.38 -1.46
CA PRO A 67 14.81 -20.96 -0.20
C PRO A 67 15.98 -20.12 0.35
N PRO A 68 16.06 -19.87 1.67
CA PRO A 68 17.18 -19.16 2.23
C PRO A 68 18.44 -19.89 1.76
N VAL A 69 19.19 -19.25 0.86
CA VAL A 69 20.52 -19.72 0.50
C VAL A 69 21.23 -19.68 1.84
N LYS A 70 21.48 -20.86 2.43
CA LYS A 70 22.28 -20.96 3.64
C LYS A 70 23.56 -20.23 3.28
N ALA A 71 23.78 -19.06 3.88
CA ALA A 71 25.06 -18.41 3.83
C ALA A 71 26.01 -19.41 4.50
N THR A 72 26.75 -20.15 3.68
CA THR A 72 27.91 -20.86 4.16
C THR A 72 28.77 -19.78 4.82
N PRO A 73 29.10 -19.90 6.13
CA PRO A 73 30.04 -18.99 6.72
C PRO A 73 31.30 -18.99 5.84
N PRO A 74 31.94 -17.83 5.62
CA PRO A 74 33.26 -17.84 4.99
C PRO A 74 34.13 -18.83 5.77
N PRO A 75 34.85 -19.74 5.10
CA PRO A 75 35.76 -20.63 5.79
C PRO A 75 36.68 -19.77 6.66
N ASP A 76 36.84 -20.16 7.92
CA ASP A 76 37.65 -19.45 8.90
C ASP A 76 38.97 -19.04 8.24
N ALA A 77 39.16 -17.73 8.13
CA ALA A 77 40.35 -17.14 7.58
C ALA A 77 41.47 -17.27 8.61
N ASP A 78 42.00 -18.48 8.77
CA ASP A 78 43.42 -18.65 9.03
C ASP A 78 44.12 -18.23 7.73
N MET A 79 44.33 -16.92 7.59
CA MET A 79 45.14 -16.35 6.52
C MET A 79 46.58 -16.84 6.72
N ASP A 80 46.93 -17.93 6.03
CA ASP A 80 48.30 -18.14 5.62
C ASP A 80 48.55 -17.10 4.51
N ASP A 81 49.32 -16.07 4.83
CA ASP A 81 49.66 -14.89 4.00
C ASP A 81 50.35 -15.24 2.65
N GLN A 82 50.40 -16.51 2.27
CA GLN A 82 51.12 -17.00 1.08
C GLN A 82 50.23 -17.18 -0.17
N GLN A 83 48.90 -17.09 -0.05
CA GLN A 83 47.98 -17.34 -1.18
C GLN A 83 47.47 -16.05 -1.88
N ALA A 84 47.89 -14.86 -1.46
CA ALA A 84 47.51 -13.60 -2.14
C ALA A 84 48.35 -13.33 -3.40
N ASP A 85 49.56 -13.88 -3.49
CA ASP A 85 50.53 -13.59 -4.56
C ASP A 85 50.31 -14.44 -5.83
N ASN A 86 49.38 -15.41 -5.79
CA ASN A 86 49.14 -16.36 -6.88
C ASN A 86 47.70 -16.29 -7.46
N GLN A 87 46.95 -15.23 -7.15
CA GLN A 87 45.67 -14.97 -7.79
C GLN A 87 45.88 -14.12 -9.05
N PRO A 88 45.38 -14.54 -10.23
CA PRO A 88 45.44 -13.70 -11.41
C PRO A 88 44.63 -12.41 -11.16
N PRO A 89 45.11 -11.24 -11.65
CA PRO A 89 44.43 -9.98 -11.45
C PRO A 89 42.99 -10.06 -11.97
N ALA A 90 42.05 -9.54 -11.18
CA ALA A 90 40.64 -9.54 -11.53
C ALA A 90 40.44 -8.87 -12.91
N LYS A 91 39.75 -9.58 -13.82
CA LYS A 91 39.46 -9.06 -15.16
C LYS A 91 38.54 -7.83 -15.04
N PRO A 92 38.91 -6.66 -15.59
CA PRO A 92 38.01 -5.51 -15.63
C PRO A 92 36.76 -5.80 -16.45
N PHE A 93 35.67 -5.09 -16.15
CA PHE A 93 34.40 -5.23 -16.86
C PHE A 93 34.56 -4.75 -18.31
N ASP A 94 34.14 -5.56 -19.27
CA ASP A 94 34.31 -5.27 -20.71
C ASP A 94 33.35 -4.18 -21.23
N GLN A 95 32.35 -3.78 -20.45
CA GLN A 95 31.28 -2.88 -20.88
C GLN A 95 31.18 -1.68 -19.95
N ILE A 96 31.90 -0.62 -20.32
CA ILE A 96 31.77 0.71 -19.70
C ILE A 96 31.08 1.58 -20.75
N GLU A 97 29.80 1.91 -20.54
CA GLU A 97 29.13 2.88 -21.42
C GLU A 97 29.73 4.26 -21.16
N GLU A 98 30.40 4.79 -22.18
CA GLU A 98 30.89 6.17 -22.22
C GLU A 98 29.72 7.11 -22.51
N TRP A 99 29.54 8.11 -21.63
CA TRP A 99 28.48 9.12 -21.69
C TRP A 99 28.85 10.28 -22.60
#